data_AF-A0A1G9EYA9-F1
#
_entry.id   AF-A0A1G9EYA9-F1
#
_cell.length_a   1.000
_cell.length_b   1.000
_cell.length_c   1.000
_cell.angle_alpha   90.00
_cell.angle_beta   90.00
_cell.angle_gamma   90.00
#
_symmetry.space_group_name_H-M   'P 1'
#
loop_
_entity.id
_entity.type
_entity.pdbx_description
1 polymer ?
#
loop_
_entity_poly.entity_id
_entity_poly.type
_entity_poly.pdbx_seq_one_letter_code
_entity_poly.pdbx_strand_id
1 'polypeptide(L)'
;MDDILAARTRFETAIDGWAPPAAHGVGLRPSAAPDHQPEHFPLVNAYGHRLPAVVIATVVGHTAGTAAYRLTREELERAIELISPAEAYLDYDHPNLGSWRDRILPALTEDPEAEVVAVFIGEEPEESPDPAIDAFRAAFPDHAVAIAAATAGAEVVRKMYGTDLSHFDKSPTDFATEADLASEKAIRETIATYRPEDAFEGEETGRSGDSERRWLVDPLCGTLNYAAQTPLAAVNVALVTPNGVETAVSADPISEEIFWTDSASAWLRQGGGDTVLTPSPRTRLVDIQCDGMLDRPFVGGQLVADPRLRAQFGPRVMSSALAVAWVSAGRRAAYVTDGHLDGSVHFTAGIALCQAAGCVVTDLNGDPIHTGRGMIAAADAATHQLLLDLVRPHLAAADGP
;
A
#
# COMPACT_ATOMS: atom_id res chain seq x y z
N MET A 1 15.00 -2.16 22.62
CA MET A 1 14.96 -2.87 21.33
C MET A 1 15.60 -4.24 21.44
N ASP A 2 16.86 -4.33 21.88
CA ASP A 2 17.61 -5.59 21.95
C ASP A 2 16.98 -6.67 22.84
N ASP A 3 16.43 -6.34 24.02
CA ASP A 3 15.78 -7.38 24.84
C ASP A 3 14.33 -7.70 24.42
N ILE A 4 13.62 -6.84 23.67
CA ILE A 4 12.38 -7.23 22.97
C ILE A 4 12.69 -8.23 21.86
N LEU A 5 13.72 -7.94 21.06
CA LEU A 5 14.18 -8.85 20.01
C LEU A 5 14.65 -10.18 20.61
N ALA A 6 15.40 -10.15 21.70
CA ALA A 6 15.83 -11.36 22.40
C ALA A 6 14.65 -12.15 22.99
N ALA A 7 13.65 -11.46 23.58
CA ALA A 7 12.43 -12.10 24.08
C ALA A 7 11.64 -12.75 22.93
N ARG A 8 11.44 -12.02 21.83
CA ARG A 8 10.80 -12.55 20.61
C ARG A 8 11.53 -13.79 20.11
N THR A 9 12.84 -13.71 19.89
CA THR A 9 13.63 -14.84 19.40
C THR A 9 13.53 -16.05 20.32
N ARG A 10 13.52 -15.87 21.65
CA ARG A 10 13.33 -17.00 22.58
C ARG A 10 12.00 -17.71 22.35
N PHE A 11 10.89 -16.97 22.22
CA PHE A 11 9.59 -17.56 21.92
C PHE A 11 9.55 -18.22 20.54
N GLU A 12 10.07 -17.55 19.50
CA GLU A 12 10.09 -18.08 18.13
C GLU A 12 10.86 -19.41 18.06
N THR A 13 12.00 -19.52 18.75
CA THR A 13 12.79 -20.76 18.79
C THR A 13 12.20 -21.87 19.66
N ALA A 14 11.23 -21.56 20.53
CA ALA A 14 10.60 -22.53 21.43
C ALA A 14 9.45 -23.30 20.75
N ILE A 15 8.90 -22.76 19.66
CA ILE A 15 7.83 -23.39 18.88
C ILE A 15 8.47 -24.11 17.70
N ASP A 16 8.46 -25.45 17.73
CA ASP A 16 8.97 -26.25 16.61
C ASP A 16 8.10 -26.04 15.37
N GLY A 17 8.74 -25.76 14.23
CA GLY A 17 8.05 -25.43 12.99
C GLY A 17 7.37 -24.06 12.96
N TRP A 18 7.77 -23.12 13.83
CA TRP A 18 7.23 -21.75 13.82
C TRP A 18 7.42 -21.06 12.47
N ALA A 19 6.31 -20.66 11.86
CA ALA A 19 6.27 -19.71 10.76
C ALA A 19 5.49 -18.48 11.22
N PRO A 20 6.05 -17.26 11.11
CA PRO A 20 5.34 -16.06 11.51
C PRO A 20 4.08 -15.87 10.64
N PRO A 21 2.92 -15.53 11.24
CA PRO A 21 1.71 -15.27 10.48
C PRO A 21 1.84 -13.93 9.72
N ALA A 22 1.18 -13.83 8.56
CA ALA A 22 1.00 -12.57 7.84
C ALA A 22 0.17 -11.57 8.67
N ALA A 23 -0.83 -12.08 9.39
CA ALA A 23 -1.66 -11.31 10.30
C ALA A 23 -2.13 -12.12 11.51
N HIS A 24 -2.36 -11.43 12.63
CA HIS A 24 -2.98 -12.07 13.80
C HIS A 24 -3.73 -11.07 14.68
N GLY A 25 -4.62 -11.58 15.53
CA GLY A 25 -5.27 -10.79 16.55
C GLY A 25 -6.09 -11.64 17.50
N VAL A 26 -6.58 -10.99 18.56
CA VAL A 26 -7.46 -11.60 19.55
C VAL A 26 -8.76 -10.82 19.58
N GLY A 27 -9.87 -11.50 19.34
CA GLY A 27 -11.20 -10.94 19.36
C GLY A 27 -12.06 -11.50 20.49
N LEU A 28 -13.16 -10.81 20.78
CA LEU A 28 -14.19 -11.25 21.72
C LEU A 28 -15.56 -11.15 21.06
N ARG A 29 -16.23 -12.29 20.89
CA ARG A 29 -17.63 -12.35 20.48
C ARG A 29 -18.52 -12.35 21.73
N PRO A 30 -19.38 -11.34 21.92
CA PRO A 30 -20.37 -11.35 23.00
C PRO A 30 -21.29 -12.57 22.89
N SER A 31 -21.75 -13.10 24.02
CA SER A 31 -22.68 -14.25 24.06
C SER A 31 -24.02 -13.97 23.38
N ALA A 32 -24.42 -12.69 23.31
CA ALA A 32 -25.62 -12.24 22.61
C ALA A 32 -25.45 -12.16 21.08
N ALA A 33 -24.22 -12.14 20.55
CA ALA A 33 -23.98 -12.06 19.12
C ALA A 33 -24.13 -13.46 18.48
N PRO A 34 -24.89 -13.58 17.38
CA PRO A 34 -25.14 -14.87 16.75
C PRO A 34 -23.89 -15.46 16.08
N ASP A 35 -22.96 -14.61 15.64
CA ASP A 35 -21.71 -15.02 14.99
C ASP A 35 -20.59 -13.98 15.20
N HIS A 36 -19.36 -14.29 14.80
CA HIS A 36 -18.25 -13.34 14.77
C HIS A 36 -18.51 -12.21 13.76
N GLN A 37 -18.08 -11.00 14.13
CA GLN A 37 -18.22 -9.79 13.34
C GLN A 37 -16.91 -8.99 13.39
N PRO A 38 -16.61 -8.13 12.40
CA PRO A 38 -15.36 -7.39 12.34
C PRO A 38 -15.08 -6.56 13.61
N GLU A 39 -16.10 -5.95 14.19
CA GLU A 39 -16.00 -5.15 15.43
C GLU A 39 -15.56 -5.94 16.66
N HIS A 40 -15.65 -7.27 16.61
CA HIS A 40 -15.17 -8.15 17.68
C HIS A 40 -13.64 -8.23 17.73
N PHE A 41 -12.94 -7.78 16.69
CA PHE A 41 -11.48 -7.75 16.61
C PHE A 41 -10.98 -6.30 16.76
N PRO A 42 -10.77 -5.83 18.00
CA PRO A 42 -10.42 -4.44 18.27
C PRO A 42 -9.03 -4.05 17.77
N LEU A 43 -8.16 -5.03 17.54
CA LEU A 43 -6.81 -4.83 17.05
C LEU A 43 -6.43 -5.97 16.11
N VAL A 44 -6.06 -5.58 14.90
CA VAL A 44 -5.57 -6.46 13.86
C VAL A 44 -4.11 -6.12 13.59
N ASN A 45 -3.22 -7.08 13.78
CA ASN A 45 -1.79 -6.87 13.63
C ASN A 45 -1.31 -7.44 12.31
N ALA A 46 -0.65 -6.60 11.51
CA ALA A 46 -0.12 -6.92 10.20
C ALA A 46 1.35 -6.48 10.09
N TYR A 47 2.21 -7.30 9.50
CA TYR A 47 3.56 -6.90 9.03
C TYR A 47 4.43 -6.06 9.99
N GLY A 48 4.46 -6.35 11.30
CA GLY A 48 5.33 -5.61 12.22
C GLY A 48 5.33 -6.06 13.69
N HIS A 49 4.19 -6.51 14.22
CA HIS A 49 4.07 -6.86 15.64
C HIS A 49 4.20 -8.38 15.88
N ARG A 50 5.43 -8.91 15.87
CA ARG A 50 5.65 -10.37 15.97
C ARG A 50 5.62 -10.92 17.40
N LEU A 51 5.93 -10.10 18.41
CA LEU A 51 5.94 -10.55 19.81
C LEU A 51 4.55 -11.00 20.30
N PRO A 52 3.46 -10.24 20.10
CA PRO A 52 2.13 -10.70 20.48
C PRO A 52 1.71 -12.00 19.77
N ALA A 53 2.03 -12.14 18.48
CA ALA A 53 1.75 -13.34 17.70
C ALA A 53 2.36 -14.59 18.34
N VAL A 54 3.67 -14.55 18.59
CA VAL A 54 4.38 -15.72 19.12
C VAL A 54 4.01 -16.01 20.58
N VAL A 55 3.63 -15.00 21.37
CA VAL A 55 3.12 -15.19 22.73
C VAL A 55 1.79 -15.95 22.71
N ILE A 56 0.82 -15.51 21.90
CA ILE A 56 -0.47 -16.22 21.79
C ILE A 56 -0.27 -17.61 21.19
N ALA A 57 0.58 -17.73 20.18
CA ALA A 57 0.91 -19.03 19.57
C ALA A 57 1.48 -20.02 20.58
N THR A 58 2.33 -19.55 21.51
CA THR A 58 2.88 -20.36 22.61
C THR A 58 1.77 -20.88 23.53
N VAL A 59 0.72 -20.10 23.75
CA VAL A 59 -0.40 -20.48 24.61
C VAL A 59 -1.33 -21.48 23.92
N VAL A 60 -1.69 -21.23 22.66
CA VAL A 60 -2.68 -22.05 21.93
C VAL A 60 -2.07 -23.21 21.14
N GLY A 61 -0.74 -23.32 21.10
CA GLY A 61 -0.02 -24.34 20.35
C GLY A 61 -0.05 -24.14 18.83
N HIS A 62 -0.14 -22.90 18.36
CA HIS A 62 -0.06 -22.57 16.93
C HIS A 62 1.40 -22.64 16.45
N THR A 63 1.63 -23.20 15.26
CA THR A 63 2.96 -23.30 14.66
C THR A 63 3.05 -22.55 13.33
N ALA A 64 2.09 -22.73 12.43
CA ALA A 64 2.06 -22.14 11.10
C ALA A 64 0.65 -22.21 10.48
N GLY A 65 0.43 -21.46 9.40
CA GLY A 65 -0.80 -21.51 8.58
C GLY A 65 -1.93 -20.62 9.07
N THR A 66 -3.10 -20.72 8.43
CA THR A 66 -4.30 -19.98 8.82
C THR A 66 -5.13 -20.80 9.82
N ALA A 67 -5.40 -20.25 11.01
CA ALA A 67 -6.16 -20.95 12.04
C ALA A 67 -6.80 -19.99 13.07
N ALA A 68 -7.92 -20.44 13.65
CA ALA A 68 -8.56 -19.80 14.79
C ALA A 68 -8.55 -20.73 16.01
N TYR A 69 -8.33 -20.16 17.19
CA TYR A 69 -8.26 -20.88 18.46
C TYR A 69 -9.12 -20.19 19.50
N ARG A 70 -10.03 -20.93 20.12
CA ARG A 70 -10.74 -20.47 21.31
C ARG A 70 -9.77 -20.37 22.46
N LEU A 71 -9.80 -19.26 23.16
CA LEU A 71 -8.99 -19.01 24.35
C LEU A 71 -9.86 -19.12 25.61
N THR A 72 -9.41 -19.87 26.61
CA THR A 72 -9.98 -19.74 27.96
C THR A 72 -9.52 -18.43 28.61
N ARG A 73 -10.20 -18.04 29.69
CA ARG A 73 -9.74 -16.93 30.54
C ARG A 73 -8.32 -17.16 31.04
N GLU A 74 -8.00 -18.37 31.53
CA GLU A 74 -6.67 -18.66 32.05
C GLU A 74 -5.59 -18.58 30.96
N GLU A 75 -5.92 -19.00 29.72
CA GLU A 75 -5.02 -18.88 28.58
C GLU A 75 -4.76 -17.42 28.21
N LEU A 76 -5.79 -16.58 28.19
CA LEU A 76 -5.63 -15.14 27.95
C LEU A 76 -4.81 -14.47 29.07
N GLU A 77 -5.08 -14.78 30.33
CA GLU A 77 -4.30 -14.29 31.48
C GLU A 77 -2.83 -14.73 31.37
N ARG A 78 -2.59 -15.98 30.95
CA ARG A 78 -1.25 -16.48 30.70
C ARG A 78 -0.52 -15.73 29.58
N ALA A 79 -1.22 -15.39 28.50
CA ALA A 79 -0.65 -14.58 27.42
C ALA A 79 -0.29 -13.16 27.92
N ILE A 80 -1.15 -12.55 28.73
CA ILE A 80 -0.91 -11.25 29.37
C ILE A 80 0.35 -11.32 30.24
N GLU A 81 0.50 -12.34 31.08
CA GLU A 81 1.71 -12.52 31.91
C GLU A 81 2.98 -12.64 31.07
N LEU A 82 2.93 -13.38 29.95
CA LEU A 82 4.07 -13.61 29.08
C LEU A 82 4.53 -12.34 28.35
N ILE A 83 3.59 -11.47 27.96
CA ILE A 83 3.90 -10.22 27.25
C ILE A 83 4.15 -9.02 28.17
N SER A 84 3.65 -9.05 29.42
CA SER A 84 3.77 -7.96 30.40
C SER A 84 5.20 -7.43 30.62
N PRO A 85 6.28 -8.24 30.61
CA PRO A 85 7.64 -7.73 30.71
C PRO A 85 8.02 -6.72 29.63
N ALA A 86 7.31 -6.71 28.50
CA ALA A 86 7.52 -5.73 27.44
C ALA A 86 7.15 -4.29 27.87
N GLU A 87 6.25 -4.08 28.84
CA GLU A 87 5.91 -2.73 29.35
C GLU A 87 7.09 -1.99 30.00
N ALA A 88 8.19 -2.68 30.30
CA ALA A 88 9.42 -2.03 30.73
C ALA A 88 10.00 -1.09 29.65
N TYR A 89 9.56 -1.21 28.39
CA TYR A 89 9.95 -0.34 27.29
C TYR A 89 8.99 0.82 27.10
N LEU A 90 9.19 1.88 27.89
CA LEU A 90 8.33 3.06 27.91
C LEU A 90 8.25 3.83 26.58
N ASP A 91 9.23 3.64 25.69
CA ASP A 91 9.28 4.29 24.37
C ASP A 91 8.43 3.57 23.30
N TYR A 92 7.78 2.46 23.65
CA TYR A 92 6.96 1.68 22.73
C TYR A 92 5.59 1.41 23.33
N ASP A 93 4.54 1.72 22.58
CA ASP A 93 3.18 1.39 23.00
C ASP A 93 2.91 -0.11 22.78
N HIS A 94 2.20 -0.73 23.72
CA HIS A 94 1.88 -2.16 23.68
C HIS A 94 0.37 -2.37 23.49
N PRO A 95 -0.18 -2.03 22.31
CA PRO A 95 -1.63 -1.98 22.09
C PRO A 95 -2.30 -3.36 22.24
N ASN A 96 -1.58 -4.45 21.94
CA ASN A 96 -2.08 -5.80 22.17
C ASN A 96 -2.29 -6.10 23.65
N LEU A 97 -1.29 -5.79 24.47
CA LEU A 97 -1.38 -5.99 25.92
C LEU A 97 -2.51 -5.13 26.52
N GLY A 98 -2.60 -3.86 26.12
CA GLY A 98 -3.70 -2.98 26.52
C GLY A 98 -5.06 -3.54 26.09
N SER A 99 -5.19 -4.02 24.86
CA SER A 99 -6.43 -4.64 24.38
C SER A 99 -6.81 -5.88 25.18
N TRP A 100 -5.86 -6.77 25.47
CA TRP A 100 -6.13 -8.01 26.20
C TRP A 100 -6.50 -7.74 27.66
N ARG A 101 -5.67 -6.96 28.36
CA ARG A 101 -5.79 -6.69 29.80
C ARG A 101 -6.90 -5.71 30.13
N ASP A 102 -7.03 -4.63 29.36
CA ASP A 102 -7.84 -3.48 29.74
C ASP A 102 -9.19 -3.43 29.00
N ARG A 103 -9.38 -4.28 27.97
CA ARG A 103 -10.65 -4.37 27.20
C ARG A 103 -11.26 -5.76 27.20
N ILE A 104 -10.53 -6.80 26.79
CA ILE A 104 -11.08 -8.16 26.65
C ILE A 104 -11.32 -8.81 28.01
N LEU A 105 -10.34 -8.78 28.92
CA LEU A 105 -10.48 -9.41 30.24
C LEU A 105 -11.62 -8.83 31.10
N PRO A 106 -11.83 -7.50 31.14
CA PRO A 106 -13.00 -6.91 31.79
C PRO A 106 -14.31 -7.31 31.11
N ALA A 107 -14.37 -7.30 29.77
CA ALA A 107 -15.57 -7.71 29.03
C ALA A 107 -15.98 -9.17 29.32
N LEU A 108 -15.02 -10.09 29.44
CA LEU A 108 -15.30 -11.48 29.88
C LEU A 108 -15.82 -11.58 31.31
N THR A 109 -15.61 -10.55 32.12
CA THR A 109 -16.11 -10.51 33.50
C THR A 109 -17.57 -10.07 33.52
N GLU A 110 -17.93 -9.16 32.61
CA GLU A 110 -19.31 -8.71 32.38
C GLU A 110 -20.16 -9.75 31.65
N ASP A 111 -19.56 -10.46 30.69
CA ASP A 111 -20.18 -11.55 29.92
C ASP A 111 -19.31 -12.82 29.97
N PRO A 112 -19.47 -13.66 31.01
CA PRO A 112 -18.68 -14.88 31.19
C PRO A 112 -18.84 -15.93 30.08
N GLU A 113 -19.93 -15.85 29.32
CA GLU A 113 -20.23 -16.77 28.21
C GLU A 113 -19.75 -16.22 26.85
N ALA A 114 -19.10 -15.04 26.84
CA ALA A 114 -18.48 -14.51 25.64
C ALA A 114 -17.31 -15.41 25.17
N GLU A 115 -17.12 -15.48 23.85
CA GLU A 115 -16.09 -16.30 23.23
C GLU A 115 -14.86 -15.44 22.89
N VAL A 116 -13.71 -15.75 23.47
CA VAL A 116 -12.42 -15.18 23.05
C VAL A 116 -11.82 -16.07 21.97
N VAL A 117 -11.37 -15.46 20.88
CA VAL A 117 -10.74 -16.19 19.77
C VAL A 117 -9.43 -15.50 19.37
N ALA A 118 -8.37 -16.30 19.27
CA ALA A 118 -7.13 -15.90 18.60
C ALA A 118 -7.20 -16.34 17.14
N VAL A 119 -6.90 -15.43 16.22
CA VAL A 119 -6.86 -15.71 14.79
C VAL A 119 -5.44 -15.47 14.28
N PHE A 120 -4.97 -16.41 13.45
CA PHE A 120 -3.71 -16.36 12.70
C PHE A 120 -4.03 -16.52 11.22
N ILE A 121 -3.44 -15.66 10.38
CA ILE A 121 -3.50 -15.75 8.92
C ILE A 121 -2.09 -16.10 8.44
N GLY A 122 -1.96 -17.22 7.72
CA GLY A 122 -0.72 -17.65 7.10
C GLY A 122 -0.28 -16.73 5.95
N GLU A 123 0.95 -16.90 5.45
CA GLU A 123 1.43 -16.17 4.27
C GLU A 123 0.74 -16.62 2.97
N GLU A 124 0.40 -17.90 2.87
CA GLU A 124 -0.30 -18.46 1.72
C GLU A 124 -1.83 -18.28 1.87
N PRO A 125 -2.56 -17.96 0.80
CA PRO A 125 -4.01 -17.90 0.82
C PRO A 125 -4.61 -19.27 1.15
N GLU A 126 -5.20 -19.41 2.34
CA GLU A 126 -5.86 -20.63 2.79
C GLU A 126 -7.35 -20.36 3.03
N GLU A 127 -8.23 -21.14 2.41
CA GLU A 127 -9.66 -21.13 2.74
C GLU A 127 -9.87 -21.75 4.12
N SER A 128 -10.73 -21.13 4.93
CA SER A 128 -11.16 -21.66 6.22
C SER A 128 -12.65 -21.46 6.38
N PRO A 129 -13.40 -22.47 6.84
CA PRO A 129 -14.83 -22.33 7.12
C PRO A 129 -15.12 -21.65 8.49
N ASP A 130 -14.09 -21.22 9.22
CA ASP A 130 -14.26 -20.63 10.55
C ASP A 130 -14.71 -19.15 10.44
N PRO A 131 -15.90 -18.79 10.97
CA PRO A 131 -16.43 -17.44 10.86
C PRO A 131 -15.59 -16.40 11.60
N ALA A 132 -14.78 -16.79 12.60
CA ALA A 132 -13.85 -15.87 13.25
C ALA A 132 -12.74 -15.42 12.30
N ILE A 133 -12.30 -16.28 11.37
CA ILE A 133 -11.30 -15.93 10.35
C ILE A 133 -11.89 -14.92 9.36
N ASP A 134 -13.12 -15.13 8.91
CA ASP A 134 -13.79 -14.22 7.98
C ASP A 134 -14.04 -12.84 8.61
N ALA A 135 -14.55 -12.83 9.84
CA ALA A 135 -14.71 -11.59 10.61
C ALA A 135 -13.38 -10.87 10.85
N PHE A 136 -12.30 -11.61 11.14
CA PHE A 136 -10.97 -11.03 11.33
C PHE A 136 -10.40 -10.44 10.03
N ARG A 137 -10.56 -11.13 8.90
CA ARG A 137 -10.18 -10.63 7.56
C ARG A 137 -10.92 -9.34 7.21
N ALA A 138 -12.22 -9.29 7.51
CA ALA A 138 -13.02 -8.09 7.31
C ALA A 138 -12.63 -6.94 8.26
N ALA A 139 -12.10 -7.22 9.45
CA ALA A 139 -11.59 -6.22 10.39
C ALA A 139 -10.23 -5.61 9.99
N PHE A 140 -9.51 -6.22 9.05
CA PHE A 140 -8.24 -5.71 8.55
C PHE A 140 -8.44 -4.31 7.96
N PRO A 141 -7.67 -3.27 8.29
CA PRO A 141 -7.90 -1.96 7.71
C PRO A 141 -7.48 -1.93 6.24
N ASP A 142 -8.21 -1.17 5.40
CA ASP A 142 -8.01 -1.18 3.95
C ASP A 142 -6.58 -0.79 3.54
N HIS A 143 -5.94 0.16 4.24
CA HIS A 143 -4.55 0.51 3.96
C HIS A 143 -3.58 -0.63 4.22
N ALA A 144 -3.84 -1.49 5.21
CA ALA A 144 -3.01 -2.65 5.47
C ALA A 144 -3.23 -3.72 4.39
N VAL A 145 -4.46 -3.88 3.86
CA VAL A 145 -4.73 -4.74 2.70
C VAL A 145 -3.97 -4.22 1.47
N ALA A 146 -3.99 -2.90 1.22
CA ALA A 146 -3.29 -2.28 0.10
C ALA A 146 -1.76 -2.51 0.19
N ILE A 147 -1.18 -2.33 1.39
CA ILE A 147 0.26 -2.57 1.62
C ILE A 147 0.61 -4.04 1.42
N ALA A 148 -0.21 -4.96 1.95
CA ALA A 148 -0.02 -6.40 1.77
C ALA A 148 0.00 -6.76 0.29
N ALA A 149 -1.01 -6.31 -0.46
CA ALA A 149 -1.16 -6.63 -1.86
C ALA A 149 -0.01 -6.06 -2.70
N ALA A 150 0.34 -4.79 -2.50
CA ALA A 150 1.48 -4.17 -3.19
C ALA A 150 2.81 -4.84 -2.84
N THR A 151 3.00 -5.27 -1.59
CA THR A 151 4.20 -6.02 -1.16
C THR A 151 4.31 -7.37 -1.88
N ALA A 152 3.19 -8.11 -1.97
CA ALA A 152 3.15 -9.39 -2.67
C ALA A 152 3.48 -9.24 -4.17
N GLY A 153 2.88 -8.25 -4.84
CA GLY A 153 3.21 -7.94 -6.23
C GLY A 153 4.66 -7.51 -6.42
N ALA A 154 5.16 -6.60 -5.57
CA ALA A 154 6.53 -6.11 -5.64
C ALA A 154 7.57 -7.22 -5.41
N GLU A 155 7.27 -8.20 -4.54
CA GLU A 155 8.14 -9.36 -4.34
C GLU A 155 8.23 -10.24 -5.60
N VAL A 156 7.11 -10.46 -6.31
CA VAL A 156 7.11 -11.18 -7.59
C VAL A 156 7.97 -10.45 -8.62
N VAL A 157 7.72 -9.15 -8.80
CA VAL A 157 8.49 -8.30 -9.72
C VAL A 157 9.99 -8.34 -9.40
N ARG A 158 10.36 -8.24 -8.12
CA ARG A 158 11.76 -8.31 -7.69
C ARG A 158 12.38 -9.66 -7.98
N LYS A 159 11.69 -10.77 -7.70
CA LYS A 159 12.19 -12.14 -7.94
C LYS A 159 12.45 -12.43 -9.42
N MET A 160 11.66 -11.83 -10.31
CA MET A 160 11.75 -12.02 -11.75
C MET A 160 12.65 -10.99 -12.44
N TYR A 161 13.17 -9.99 -11.71
CA TYR A 161 13.98 -8.93 -12.31
C TYR A 161 15.30 -9.47 -12.87
N GLY A 162 15.55 -9.17 -14.15
CA GLY A 162 16.76 -9.60 -14.85
C GLY A 162 16.76 -11.05 -15.32
N THR A 163 15.66 -11.79 -15.17
CA THR A 163 15.50 -13.13 -15.76
C THR A 163 15.05 -13.04 -17.22
N ASP A 164 15.13 -14.15 -17.95
CA ASP A 164 14.58 -14.25 -19.31
C ASP A 164 13.05 -14.44 -19.22
N LEU A 165 12.28 -13.49 -19.76
CA LEU A 165 10.82 -13.45 -19.64
C LEU A 165 10.18 -13.36 -21.02
N SER A 166 9.04 -14.04 -21.20
CA SER A 166 8.23 -13.85 -22.40
C SER A 166 7.61 -12.47 -22.44
N HIS A 167 7.52 -11.88 -23.64
CA HIS A 167 6.79 -10.64 -23.90
C HIS A 167 5.41 -10.95 -24.50
N PHE A 168 4.44 -10.14 -24.11
CA PHE A 168 3.06 -10.18 -24.61
C PHE A 168 2.73 -8.81 -25.21
N ASP A 169 2.76 -8.72 -26.54
CA ASP A 169 2.58 -7.45 -27.26
C ASP A 169 1.17 -6.88 -27.05
N LYS A 170 1.10 -5.63 -26.61
CA LYS A 170 -0.14 -4.80 -26.54
C LYS A 170 -0.22 -3.87 -27.76
N SER A 171 0.89 -3.27 -28.14
CA SER A 171 1.06 -2.42 -29.32
C SER A 171 2.52 -2.48 -29.85
N PRO A 172 2.87 -1.84 -30.98
CA PRO A 172 4.22 -1.93 -31.54
C PRO A 172 5.37 -1.50 -30.60
N THR A 173 5.08 -0.68 -29.59
CA THR A 173 6.07 -0.19 -28.62
C THR A 173 5.61 -0.43 -27.18
N ASP A 174 4.63 -1.30 -26.96
CA ASP A 174 4.03 -1.55 -25.65
C ASP A 174 3.76 -3.04 -25.48
N PHE A 175 4.19 -3.59 -24.36
CA PHE A 175 4.09 -5.01 -24.06
C PHE A 175 4.05 -5.25 -22.55
N ALA A 176 3.39 -6.33 -22.15
CA ALA A 176 3.52 -6.91 -20.82
C ALA A 176 4.59 -8.02 -20.83
N THR A 177 5.07 -8.40 -19.65
CA THR A 177 5.90 -9.58 -19.42
C THR A 177 5.18 -10.58 -18.52
N GLU A 178 5.77 -11.77 -18.34
CA GLU A 178 5.28 -12.74 -17.35
C GLU A 178 5.28 -12.17 -15.93
N ALA A 179 6.15 -11.20 -15.62
CA ALA A 179 6.20 -10.56 -14.31
C ALA A 179 4.95 -9.70 -14.04
N ASP A 180 4.42 -8.99 -15.03
CA ASP A 180 3.20 -8.19 -14.92
C ASP A 180 2.01 -9.08 -14.54
N LEU A 181 1.82 -10.20 -15.27
CA LEU A 181 0.74 -11.15 -15.02
C LEU A 181 0.87 -11.86 -13.66
N ALA A 182 2.08 -12.27 -13.29
CA ALA A 182 2.32 -12.95 -12.03
C ALA A 182 2.14 -11.99 -10.82
N SER A 183 2.58 -10.74 -10.96
CA SER A 183 2.39 -9.68 -9.96
C SER A 183 0.90 -9.37 -9.78
N GLU A 184 0.15 -9.18 -10.87
CA GLU A 184 -1.30 -8.90 -10.78
C GLU A 184 -2.06 -10.03 -10.11
N LYS A 185 -1.70 -11.28 -10.43
CA LYS A 185 -2.28 -12.46 -9.80
C LYS A 185 -2.05 -12.44 -8.28
N ALA A 186 -0.82 -12.21 -7.83
CA ALA A 186 -0.49 -12.17 -6.40
C ALA A 186 -1.23 -11.04 -5.66
N ILE A 187 -1.33 -9.86 -6.28
CA ILE A 187 -2.08 -8.71 -5.76
C ILE A 187 -3.57 -9.08 -5.63
N ARG A 188 -4.16 -9.64 -6.69
CA ARG A 188 -5.57 -10.04 -6.73
C ARG A 188 -5.90 -11.10 -5.68
N GLU A 189 -5.08 -12.13 -5.54
CA GLU A 189 -5.25 -13.19 -4.53
C GLU A 189 -5.16 -12.62 -3.11
N THR A 190 -4.23 -11.70 -2.88
CA THR A 190 -4.10 -11.00 -1.59
C THR A 190 -5.35 -10.18 -1.29
N ILE A 191 -5.81 -9.36 -2.23
CA ILE A 191 -7.03 -8.55 -2.04
C ILE A 191 -8.25 -9.44 -1.81
N ALA A 192 -8.45 -10.48 -2.62
CA ALA A 192 -9.59 -11.40 -2.49
C ALA A 192 -9.62 -12.13 -1.14
N THR A 193 -8.47 -12.34 -0.51
CA THR A 193 -8.38 -12.93 0.84
C THR A 193 -9.04 -12.05 1.90
N TYR A 194 -8.93 -10.72 1.79
CA TYR A 194 -9.46 -9.78 2.77
C TYR A 194 -10.76 -9.09 2.33
N ARG A 195 -10.98 -8.98 1.01
CA ARG A 195 -12.06 -8.23 0.36
C ARG A 195 -12.65 -9.00 -0.83
N PRO A 196 -13.24 -10.19 -0.60
CA PRO A 196 -13.79 -11.00 -1.69
C PRO A 196 -14.96 -10.33 -2.43
N GLU A 197 -15.63 -9.35 -1.82
CA GLU A 197 -16.78 -8.63 -2.40
C GLU A 197 -16.39 -7.34 -3.16
N ASP A 198 -15.16 -6.83 -2.99
CA ASP A 198 -14.74 -5.61 -3.67
C ASP A 198 -14.48 -5.88 -5.16
N ALA A 199 -14.74 -4.88 -6.00
CA ALA A 199 -14.41 -4.96 -7.41
C ALA A 199 -12.90 -4.79 -7.62
N PHE A 200 -12.37 -5.38 -8.69
CA PHE A 200 -10.97 -5.29 -9.07
C PHE A 200 -10.84 -4.79 -10.50
N GLU A 201 -9.91 -3.87 -10.75
CA GLU A 201 -9.59 -3.33 -12.06
C GLU A 201 -8.06 -3.26 -12.19
N GLY A 202 -7.51 -4.25 -12.88
CA GLY A 202 -6.07 -4.35 -13.16
C GLY A 202 -5.73 -3.92 -14.58
N GLU A 203 -4.49 -3.51 -14.80
CA GLU A 203 -3.97 -3.18 -16.12
C GLU A 203 -4.07 -4.38 -17.09
N GLU A 204 -3.75 -5.59 -16.62
CA GLU A 204 -3.58 -6.75 -17.49
C GLU A 204 -4.88 -7.54 -17.68
N THR A 205 -5.68 -7.70 -16.63
CA THR A 205 -6.93 -8.47 -16.68
C THR A 205 -8.19 -7.61 -16.79
N GLY A 206 -8.06 -6.29 -16.71
CA GLY A 206 -9.19 -5.36 -16.75
C GLY A 206 -10.10 -5.48 -15.53
N ARG A 207 -11.35 -5.04 -15.71
CA ARG A 207 -12.33 -4.94 -14.63
C ARG A 207 -13.08 -6.26 -14.38
N SER A 208 -13.29 -6.58 -13.11
CA SER A 208 -14.08 -7.70 -12.61
C SER A 208 -14.82 -7.34 -11.31
N GLY A 209 -15.95 -7.98 -11.06
CA GLY A 209 -16.80 -7.70 -9.90
C GLY A 209 -17.72 -6.49 -10.10
N ASP A 210 -18.79 -6.43 -9.30
CA ASP A 210 -19.79 -5.37 -9.31
C ASP A 210 -19.97 -4.82 -7.90
N SER A 211 -19.09 -3.88 -7.55
CA SER A 211 -19.06 -3.20 -6.25
C SER A 211 -18.67 -1.74 -6.44
N GLU A 212 -19.17 -0.89 -5.55
CA GLU A 212 -18.79 0.53 -5.46
C GLU A 212 -17.38 0.72 -4.89
N ARG A 213 -16.88 -0.26 -4.15
CA ARG A 213 -15.49 -0.34 -3.69
C ARG A 213 -14.66 -1.05 -4.73
N ARG A 214 -13.65 -0.36 -5.27
CA ARG A 214 -12.86 -0.85 -6.39
C ARG A 214 -11.36 -0.70 -6.15
N TRP A 215 -10.64 -1.79 -6.33
CA TRP A 215 -9.18 -1.83 -6.32
C TRP A 215 -8.64 -1.56 -7.72
N LEU A 216 -7.97 -0.42 -7.90
CA LEU A 216 -7.20 -0.08 -9.09
C LEU A 216 -5.77 -0.60 -8.94
N VAL A 217 -5.30 -1.40 -9.91
CA VAL A 217 -4.02 -2.08 -9.84
C VAL A 217 -3.22 -1.90 -11.12
N ASP A 218 -2.00 -1.38 -10.96
CA ASP A 218 -0.94 -1.48 -11.97
C ASP A 218 0.14 -2.38 -11.36
N PRO A 219 0.25 -3.63 -11.84
CA PRO A 219 1.11 -4.64 -11.25
C PRO A 219 2.59 -4.43 -11.56
N LEU A 220 2.93 -3.61 -12.57
CA LEU A 220 4.28 -3.28 -12.98
C LEU A 220 4.31 -1.98 -13.82
N CYS A 221 4.32 -0.84 -13.13
CA CYS A 221 4.37 0.46 -13.76
C CYS A 221 5.79 0.75 -14.27
N GLY A 222 6.00 0.67 -15.58
CA GLY A 222 7.30 0.85 -16.22
C GLY A 222 7.89 -0.45 -16.80
N THR A 223 7.04 -1.33 -17.34
CA THR A 223 7.41 -2.60 -17.96
C THR A 223 8.58 -2.48 -18.96
N LEU A 224 8.62 -1.41 -19.76
CA LEU A 224 9.73 -1.15 -20.69
C LEU A 224 11.06 -0.90 -19.97
N ASN A 225 11.05 -0.08 -18.90
CA ASN A 225 12.24 0.13 -18.07
C ASN A 225 12.67 -1.18 -17.41
N TYR A 226 11.70 -1.92 -16.85
CA TYR A 226 11.93 -3.20 -16.20
C TYR A 226 12.57 -4.23 -17.14
N ALA A 227 12.01 -4.43 -18.34
CA ALA A 227 12.53 -5.32 -19.36
C ALA A 227 13.91 -4.89 -19.88
N ALA A 228 14.16 -3.58 -19.94
CA ALA A 228 15.47 -3.02 -20.25
C ALA A 228 16.46 -3.03 -19.06
N GLN A 229 16.10 -3.65 -17.93
CA GLN A 229 16.89 -3.69 -16.69
C GLN A 229 17.28 -2.29 -16.18
N THR A 230 16.42 -1.31 -16.43
CA THR A 230 16.48 0.02 -15.81
C THR A 230 15.63 -0.03 -14.53
N PRO A 231 16.18 0.29 -13.34
CA PRO A 231 15.51 0.06 -12.06
C PRO A 231 14.48 1.16 -11.74
N LEU A 232 13.54 1.37 -12.65
CA LEU A 232 12.50 2.41 -12.60
C LEU A 232 11.14 1.79 -12.86
N ALA A 233 10.67 1.06 -11.85
CA ALA A 233 9.41 0.34 -11.86
C ALA A 233 8.68 0.54 -10.53
N ALA A 234 7.36 0.48 -10.55
CA ALA A 234 6.55 0.48 -9.34
C ALA A 234 5.40 -0.54 -9.42
N VAL A 235 4.91 -0.96 -8.26
CA VAL A 235 3.62 -1.65 -8.14
C VAL A 235 2.65 -0.66 -7.50
N ASN A 236 1.55 -0.33 -8.18
CA ASN A 236 0.55 0.60 -7.67
C ASN A 236 -0.74 -0.13 -7.32
N VAL A 237 -1.26 0.14 -6.12
CA VAL A 237 -2.53 -0.39 -5.63
C VAL A 237 -3.30 0.75 -4.98
N ALA A 238 -4.54 1.00 -5.40
CA ALA A 238 -5.39 2.02 -4.79
C ALA A 238 -6.82 1.50 -4.61
N LEU A 239 -7.44 1.83 -3.49
CA LEU A 239 -8.86 1.58 -3.25
C LEU A 239 -9.65 2.86 -3.51
N VAL A 240 -10.60 2.77 -4.44
CA VAL A 240 -11.53 3.84 -4.79
C VAL A 240 -12.93 3.48 -4.34
N THR A 241 -13.61 4.44 -3.73
CA THR A 241 -15.01 4.37 -3.32
C THR A 241 -15.80 5.55 -3.91
N PRO A 242 -17.14 5.62 -3.76
CA PRO A 242 -17.90 6.80 -4.18
C PRO A 242 -17.44 8.11 -3.53
N ASN A 243 -16.73 8.04 -2.40
CA ASN A 243 -16.20 9.19 -1.68
C ASN A 243 -14.78 9.60 -2.12
N GLY A 244 -14.17 8.86 -3.05
CA GLY A 244 -12.80 9.08 -3.53
C GLY A 244 -11.83 7.95 -3.17
N VAL A 245 -10.53 8.24 -3.22
CA VAL A 245 -9.47 7.28 -2.87
C VAL A 245 -9.39 7.15 -1.35
N GLU A 246 -9.65 5.96 -0.83
CA GLU A 246 -9.61 5.66 0.61
C GLU A 246 -8.20 5.29 1.09
N THR A 247 -7.46 4.58 0.24
CA THR A 247 -6.06 4.23 0.50
C THR A 247 -5.32 4.02 -0.82
N ALA A 248 -4.00 4.24 -0.80
CA ALA A 248 -3.15 3.99 -1.94
C ALA A 248 -1.73 3.59 -1.52
N VAL A 249 -1.10 2.78 -2.37
CA VAL A 249 0.27 2.31 -2.22
C VAL A 249 0.98 2.36 -3.57
N SER A 250 2.21 2.85 -3.56
CA SER A 250 3.18 2.70 -4.65
C SER A 250 4.44 2.05 -4.06
N ALA A 251 4.78 0.85 -4.52
CA ALA A 251 5.91 0.09 -4.02
C ALA A 251 7.02 0.03 -5.08
N ASP A 252 8.24 0.42 -4.72
CA ASP A 252 9.44 0.23 -5.53
C ASP A 252 10.02 -1.17 -5.23
N PRO A 253 9.93 -2.13 -6.17
CA PRO A 253 10.38 -3.50 -5.96
C PRO A 253 11.91 -3.60 -5.87
N ILE A 254 12.65 -2.63 -6.41
CA ILE A 254 14.11 -2.66 -6.47
C ILE A 254 14.74 -2.05 -5.22
N SER A 255 14.22 -0.90 -4.76
CA SER A 255 14.72 -0.26 -3.53
C SER A 255 14.04 -0.77 -2.26
N GLU A 256 13.00 -1.60 -2.40
CA GLU A 256 12.20 -2.15 -1.30
C GLU A 256 11.55 -1.06 -0.44
N GLU A 257 11.17 0.03 -1.10
CA GLU A 257 10.48 1.17 -0.49
C GLU A 257 8.99 1.11 -0.81
N ILE A 258 8.15 1.26 0.21
CA ILE A 258 6.70 1.27 0.06
C ILE A 258 6.17 2.64 0.48
N PHE A 259 5.66 3.40 -0.47
CA PHE A 259 4.98 4.67 -0.23
C PHE A 259 3.50 4.39 -0.08
N TRP A 260 2.88 4.75 1.05
CA TRP A 260 1.48 4.46 1.29
C TRP A 260 0.73 5.62 1.95
N THR A 261 -0.60 5.62 1.82
CA THR A 261 -1.49 6.61 2.44
C THR A 261 -2.83 5.97 2.83
N ASP A 262 -3.40 6.44 3.92
CA ASP A 262 -4.76 6.14 4.40
C ASP A 262 -5.75 7.28 4.08
N SER A 263 -5.45 8.08 3.06
CA SER A 263 -6.08 9.36 2.68
C SER A 263 -5.81 10.56 3.58
N ALA A 264 -5.45 10.37 4.86
CA ALA A 264 -5.22 11.46 5.81
C ALA A 264 -3.76 11.88 5.91
N SER A 265 -2.84 10.92 5.78
CA SER A 265 -1.41 11.16 5.79
C SER A 265 -0.70 10.20 4.84
N ALA A 266 0.58 10.47 4.55
CA ALA A 266 1.38 9.64 3.67
C ALA A 266 2.69 9.24 4.35
N TRP A 267 3.12 8.01 4.12
CA TRP A 267 4.26 7.40 4.80
C TRP A 267 5.18 6.66 3.83
N LEU A 268 6.45 6.59 4.19
CA LEU A 268 7.42 5.67 3.64
C LEU A 268 7.62 4.52 4.65
N ARG A 269 7.36 3.30 4.19
CA ARG A 269 7.76 2.08 4.88
C ARG A 269 9.07 1.57 4.31
N GLN A 270 10.07 1.42 5.17
CA GLN A 270 11.38 0.85 4.84
C GLN A 270 12.03 0.26 6.09
N GLY A 271 12.70 -0.89 5.97
CA GLY A 271 13.42 -1.50 7.09
C GLY A 271 12.55 -1.88 8.29
N GLY A 272 11.24 -2.09 8.09
CA GLY A 272 10.28 -2.49 9.13
C GLY A 272 9.69 -1.35 9.95
N GLY A 273 9.88 -0.09 9.55
CA GLY A 273 9.26 1.08 10.18
C GLY A 273 8.69 2.06 9.17
N ASP A 274 7.76 2.91 9.65
CA ASP A 274 7.07 3.92 8.86
C ASP A 274 7.53 5.32 9.26
N THR A 275 7.81 6.16 8.26
CA THR A 275 8.16 7.58 8.45
C THR A 275 7.21 8.44 7.64
N VAL A 276 6.67 9.51 8.23
CA VAL A 276 5.79 10.45 7.53
C VAL A 276 6.55 11.12 6.38
N LEU A 277 5.94 11.13 5.19
CA LEU A 277 6.49 11.80 4.01
C LEU A 277 6.43 13.31 4.19
N THR A 278 7.50 14.00 3.78
CA THR A 278 7.60 15.46 3.84
C THR A 278 8.02 15.99 2.47
N PRO A 279 7.09 16.55 1.68
CA PRO A 279 7.42 17.13 0.39
C PRO A 279 8.46 18.24 0.52
N SER A 280 9.31 18.39 -0.50
CA SER A 280 10.37 19.40 -0.50
C SER A 280 10.76 19.81 -1.92
N PRO A 281 10.81 21.11 -2.24
CA PRO A 281 11.25 21.61 -3.55
C PRO A 281 12.78 21.65 -3.69
N ARG A 282 13.54 21.34 -2.63
CA ARG A 282 14.98 21.66 -2.50
C ARG A 282 15.84 21.07 -3.62
N THR A 283 15.46 19.92 -4.17
CA THR A 283 16.22 19.27 -5.24
C THR A 283 16.13 20.04 -6.56
N ARG A 284 15.07 20.85 -6.74
CA ARG A 284 14.69 21.52 -8.01
C ARG A 284 14.59 20.55 -9.19
N LEU A 285 14.48 19.24 -8.92
CA LEU A 285 14.29 18.23 -9.94
C LEU A 285 12.81 18.15 -10.28
N VAL A 286 12.48 18.23 -11.57
CA VAL A 286 11.11 18.06 -12.06
C VAL A 286 11.10 16.91 -13.02
N ASP A 287 10.31 15.88 -12.72
CA ASP A 287 10.06 14.80 -13.66
C ASP A 287 8.98 15.22 -14.65
N ILE A 288 9.25 14.97 -15.93
CA ILE A 288 8.33 15.26 -17.02
C ILE A 288 8.12 13.98 -17.79
N GLN A 289 6.87 13.53 -17.82
CA GLN A 289 6.46 12.41 -18.65
C GLN A 289 6.53 12.84 -20.11
N CYS A 290 7.27 12.09 -20.93
CA CYS A 290 7.35 12.29 -22.37
C CYS A 290 6.67 11.17 -23.17
N ASP A 291 6.11 10.18 -22.50
CA ASP A 291 5.38 9.10 -23.14
C ASP A 291 3.94 9.56 -23.38
N GLY A 292 3.46 9.43 -24.62
CA GLY A 292 2.15 9.90 -25.04
C GLY A 292 1.98 9.81 -26.55
N MET A 293 0.74 9.97 -27.03
CA MET A 293 0.45 9.86 -28.46
C MET A 293 1.21 10.94 -29.26
N LEU A 294 2.01 10.49 -30.23
CA LEU A 294 2.85 11.32 -31.10
C LEU A 294 2.04 12.08 -32.17
N ASP A 295 0.73 11.85 -32.25
CA ASP A 295 -0.17 12.36 -33.28
C ASP A 295 -0.74 13.76 -32.97
N ARG A 296 -0.47 14.29 -31.77
CA ARG A 296 -0.86 15.64 -31.34
C ARG A 296 0.27 16.35 -30.60
N PRO A 297 0.26 17.69 -30.51
CA PRO A 297 1.26 18.39 -29.71
C PRO A 297 1.14 17.98 -28.24
N PHE A 298 2.22 17.38 -27.73
CA PHE A 298 2.31 16.85 -26.38
C PHE A 298 3.16 17.77 -25.52
N VAL A 299 2.63 18.20 -24.37
CA VAL A 299 3.24 19.27 -23.55
C VAL A 299 4.62 18.88 -23.04
N GLY A 300 4.85 17.62 -22.66
CA GLY A 300 6.09 17.21 -22.01
C GLY A 300 7.34 17.40 -22.86
N GLY A 301 7.30 17.03 -24.14
CA GLY A 301 8.45 17.21 -25.05
C GLY A 301 8.84 18.67 -25.26
N GLN A 302 7.83 19.55 -25.38
CA GLN A 302 8.04 21.00 -25.53
C GLN A 302 8.55 21.63 -24.22
N LEU A 303 7.97 21.24 -23.09
CA LEU A 303 8.36 21.71 -21.77
C LEU A 303 9.80 21.31 -21.43
N VAL A 304 10.19 20.06 -21.71
CA VAL A 304 11.57 19.59 -21.54
C VAL A 304 12.53 20.39 -22.41
N ALA A 305 12.14 20.86 -23.59
CA ALA A 305 12.98 21.68 -24.46
C ALA A 305 13.05 23.17 -24.03
N ASP A 306 12.16 23.64 -23.16
CA ASP A 306 12.05 25.06 -22.80
C ASP A 306 13.27 25.55 -22.00
N PRO A 307 14.02 26.56 -22.49
CA PRO A 307 15.15 27.12 -21.75
C PRO A 307 14.73 27.80 -20.44
N ARG A 308 13.48 28.28 -20.32
CA ARG A 308 12.94 28.90 -19.10
C ARG A 308 12.75 27.88 -17.98
N LEU A 309 12.38 26.64 -18.34
CA LEU A 309 12.36 25.53 -17.39
C LEU A 309 13.77 25.23 -16.90
N ARG A 310 14.75 25.07 -17.80
CA ARG A 310 16.15 24.78 -17.44
C ARG A 310 16.83 25.87 -16.60
N ALA A 311 16.38 27.11 -16.70
CA ALA A 311 16.85 28.19 -15.84
C ALA A 311 16.39 28.02 -14.38
N GLN A 312 15.32 27.26 -14.15
CA GLN A 312 14.65 27.14 -12.85
C GLN A 312 14.69 25.74 -12.25
N PHE A 313 14.76 24.70 -13.07
CA PHE A 313 14.66 23.31 -12.64
C PHE A 313 15.62 22.41 -13.43
N GLY A 314 15.97 21.27 -12.84
CA GLY A 314 16.65 20.17 -13.52
C GLY A 314 15.63 19.16 -14.05
N PRO A 315 15.22 19.24 -15.33
CA PRO A 315 14.25 18.31 -15.89
C PRO A 315 14.81 16.88 -15.94
N ARG A 316 13.94 15.92 -15.62
CA ARG A 316 14.15 14.48 -15.77
C ARG A 316 13.02 13.90 -16.61
N VAL A 317 13.32 12.83 -17.35
CA VAL A 317 12.36 12.05 -18.11
C VAL A 317 12.64 10.61 -17.74
N MET A 318 11.81 10.06 -16.85
CA MET A 318 12.04 8.75 -16.25
C MET A 318 11.03 7.70 -16.73
N SER A 319 9.93 8.13 -17.35
CA SER A 319 8.92 7.24 -17.94
C SER A 319 8.40 6.22 -16.91
N SER A 320 8.09 6.69 -15.70
CA SER A 320 7.60 5.85 -14.59
C SER A 320 6.78 6.67 -13.60
N ALA A 321 5.61 6.16 -13.20
CA ALA A 321 4.76 6.80 -12.20
C ALA A 321 5.36 6.77 -10.78
N LEU A 322 6.42 5.99 -10.53
CA LEU A 322 7.18 6.00 -9.28
C LEU A 322 7.67 7.42 -8.93
N ALA A 323 8.00 8.21 -9.95
CA ALA A 323 8.45 9.58 -9.76
C ALA A 323 7.40 10.50 -9.12
N VAL A 324 6.11 10.15 -9.19
CA VAL A 324 5.04 10.87 -8.50
C VAL A 324 5.13 10.63 -6.98
N ALA A 325 5.35 9.39 -6.53
CA ALA A 325 5.58 9.08 -5.12
C ALA A 325 6.86 9.74 -4.58
N TRP A 326 7.85 9.98 -5.43
CA TRP A 326 9.04 10.73 -5.05
C TRP A 326 8.80 12.23 -4.84
N VAL A 327 7.71 12.81 -5.37
CA VAL A 327 7.31 14.19 -5.06
C VAL A 327 6.85 14.28 -3.61
N SER A 328 5.97 13.37 -3.17
CA SER A 328 5.49 13.35 -1.78
C SER A 328 6.64 13.10 -0.79
N ALA A 329 7.65 12.32 -1.18
CA ALA A 329 8.86 12.10 -0.39
C ALA A 329 9.90 13.24 -0.44
N GLY A 330 9.63 14.33 -1.18
CA GLY A 330 10.55 15.47 -1.31
C GLY A 330 11.84 15.17 -2.10
N ARG A 331 11.85 14.08 -2.87
CA ARG A 331 12.96 13.68 -3.77
C ARG A 331 12.81 14.34 -5.14
N ARG A 332 11.60 14.80 -5.48
CA ARG A 332 11.29 15.64 -6.64
C ARG A 332 10.58 16.90 -6.17
N ALA A 333 10.91 18.02 -6.82
CA ALA A 333 10.19 19.27 -6.62
C ALA A 333 8.80 19.20 -7.28
N ALA A 334 8.68 18.50 -8.40
CA ALA A 334 7.40 18.23 -9.04
C ALA A 334 7.45 17.09 -10.07
N TYR A 335 6.27 16.69 -10.51
CA TYR A 335 6.01 15.82 -11.65
C TYR A 335 4.99 16.48 -12.59
N VAL A 336 5.22 16.42 -13.90
CA VAL A 336 4.31 16.95 -14.93
C VAL A 336 4.02 15.86 -15.96
N THR A 337 2.73 15.63 -16.22
CA THR A 337 2.28 14.75 -17.31
C THR A 337 1.08 15.34 -18.03
N ASP A 338 0.92 14.97 -19.29
CA ASP A 338 -0.26 15.21 -20.10
C ASP A 338 -1.13 13.94 -20.16
N GLY A 339 -2.33 14.02 -20.73
CA GLY A 339 -3.24 12.88 -20.90
C GLY A 339 -4.48 12.94 -20.03
N HIS A 340 -5.24 11.85 -19.98
CA HIS A 340 -6.41 11.70 -19.12
C HIS A 340 -6.08 10.72 -18.01
N LEU A 341 -6.25 11.16 -16.77
CA LEU A 341 -5.74 10.44 -15.59
C LEU A 341 -6.86 9.95 -14.66
N ASP A 342 -8.12 10.30 -14.95
CA ASP A 342 -9.26 9.82 -14.17
C ASP A 342 -9.36 8.29 -14.28
N GLY A 343 -9.48 7.61 -13.14
CA GLY A 343 -9.46 6.15 -13.05
C GLY A 343 -8.15 5.49 -13.49
N SER A 344 -7.04 6.22 -13.65
CA SER A 344 -5.78 5.64 -14.13
C SER A 344 -5.12 4.75 -13.07
N VAL A 345 -4.92 3.47 -13.39
CA VAL A 345 -4.18 2.51 -12.55
C VAL A 345 -2.73 2.95 -12.29
N HIS A 346 -2.10 3.64 -13.24
CA HIS A 346 -0.73 4.13 -13.11
C HIS A 346 -0.60 5.31 -12.13
N PHE A 347 -1.57 6.24 -12.13
CA PHE A 347 -1.40 7.55 -11.46
C PHE A 347 -2.22 7.71 -10.19
N THR A 348 -3.31 6.95 -10.00
CA THR A 348 -4.21 7.13 -8.85
C THR A 348 -3.45 7.03 -7.52
N ALA A 349 -2.55 6.05 -7.39
CA ALA A 349 -1.78 5.87 -6.16
C ALA A 349 -0.83 7.05 -5.88
N GLY A 350 -0.09 7.49 -6.90
CA GLY A 350 0.83 8.64 -6.78
C GLY A 350 0.11 9.96 -6.48
N ILE A 351 -1.06 10.19 -7.09
CA ILE A 351 -1.91 11.37 -6.83
C ILE A 351 -2.36 11.39 -5.37
N ALA A 352 -2.91 10.28 -4.88
CA ALA A 352 -3.37 10.17 -3.49
C ALA A 352 -2.24 10.39 -2.48
N LEU A 353 -1.06 9.80 -2.74
CA LEU A 353 0.14 10.03 -1.93
C LEU A 353 0.54 11.50 -1.87
N CYS A 354 0.52 12.20 -3.00
CA CYS A 354 0.83 13.63 -3.07
C CYS A 354 -0.19 14.46 -2.28
N GLN A 355 -1.49 14.20 -2.46
CA GLN A 355 -2.55 14.91 -1.75
C GLN A 355 -2.44 14.74 -0.23
N ALA A 356 -2.26 13.50 0.24
CA ALA A 356 -2.14 13.20 1.66
C ALA A 356 -0.84 13.72 2.30
N ALA A 357 0.23 13.89 1.51
CA ALA A 357 1.47 14.51 1.96
C ALA A 357 1.43 16.05 1.98
N GLY A 358 0.36 16.67 1.46
CA GLY A 358 0.21 18.13 1.37
C GLY A 358 0.87 18.77 0.14
N CYS A 359 1.18 17.99 -0.90
CA CYS A 359 1.57 18.53 -2.20
C CYS A 359 0.40 19.30 -2.86
N VAL A 360 0.73 20.21 -3.77
CA VAL A 360 -0.27 20.85 -4.64
C VAL A 360 -0.43 20.01 -5.91
N VAL A 361 -1.64 19.52 -6.16
CA VAL A 361 -1.97 18.67 -7.31
C VAL A 361 -3.13 19.28 -8.09
N THR A 362 -2.89 19.62 -9.36
CA THR A 362 -3.89 20.19 -10.29
C THR A 362 -3.78 19.54 -11.66
N ASP A 363 -4.73 19.81 -12.54
CA ASP A 363 -4.54 19.61 -13.97
C ASP A 363 -3.52 20.61 -14.57
N LEU A 364 -3.27 20.56 -15.89
CA LEU A 364 -2.35 21.47 -16.57
C LEU A 364 -2.85 22.92 -16.70
N ASN A 365 -4.14 23.20 -16.44
CA ASN A 365 -4.70 24.55 -16.38
C ASN A 365 -4.54 25.19 -15.00
N GLY A 366 -4.32 24.38 -13.97
CA GLY A 366 -4.31 24.80 -12.56
C GLY A 366 -5.66 24.58 -11.87
N ASP A 367 -6.61 23.94 -12.54
CA ASP A 367 -7.92 23.55 -11.98
C ASP A 367 -7.79 22.24 -11.18
N PRO A 368 -8.79 21.88 -10.34
CA PRO A 368 -8.76 20.63 -9.59
C PRO A 368 -8.39 19.42 -10.46
N ILE A 369 -7.58 18.49 -9.92
CA ILE A 369 -7.18 17.31 -10.67
C ILE A 369 -8.42 16.55 -11.20
N HIS A 370 -8.30 15.98 -12.40
CA HIS A 370 -9.36 15.30 -13.17
C HIS A 370 -10.44 16.20 -13.81
N THR A 371 -10.43 17.54 -13.63
CA THR A 371 -11.37 18.41 -14.35
C THR A 371 -10.94 18.75 -15.77
N GLY A 372 -9.65 18.63 -16.06
CA GLY A 372 -9.06 18.85 -17.37
C GLY A 372 -8.01 17.81 -17.73
N ARG A 373 -7.04 18.21 -18.56
CA ARG A 373 -5.98 17.31 -19.05
C ARG A 373 -4.73 17.39 -18.20
N GLY A 374 -4.08 16.24 -18.05
CA GLY A 374 -2.79 16.07 -17.41
C GLY A 374 -2.78 16.37 -15.92
N MET A 375 -1.56 16.54 -15.40
CA MET A 375 -1.31 16.79 -13.99
C MET A 375 -0.03 17.61 -13.80
N ILE A 376 -0.08 18.51 -12.82
CA ILE A 376 1.10 19.03 -12.12
C ILE A 376 0.96 18.61 -10.65
N ALA A 377 1.86 17.74 -10.19
CA ALA A 377 2.01 17.43 -8.77
C ALA A 377 3.30 18.10 -8.28
N ALA A 378 3.20 19.07 -7.38
CA ALA A 378 4.32 19.88 -6.91
C ALA A 378 4.43 19.86 -5.39
N ALA A 379 5.67 19.86 -4.90
CA ALA A 379 5.97 19.77 -3.47
C ALA A 379 5.46 20.99 -2.68
N ASP A 380 5.27 22.14 -3.32
CA ASP A 380 4.70 23.34 -2.71
C ASP A 380 4.00 24.25 -3.74
N ALA A 381 3.26 25.25 -3.25
CA ALA A 381 2.51 26.20 -4.08
C ALA A 381 3.41 27.11 -4.94
N ALA A 382 4.63 27.42 -4.48
CA ALA A 382 5.54 28.27 -5.24
C ALA A 382 6.07 27.52 -6.48
N THR A 383 6.49 26.28 -6.30
CA THR A 383 6.93 25.39 -7.38
C THR A 383 5.80 25.12 -8.35
N HIS A 384 4.60 24.87 -7.83
CA HIS A 384 3.39 24.69 -8.63
C HIS A 384 3.11 25.89 -9.54
N GLN A 385 3.09 27.10 -8.99
CA GLN A 385 2.82 28.32 -9.75
C GLN A 385 3.88 28.57 -10.84
N LEU A 386 5.15 28.35 -10.53
CA LEU A 386 6.23 28.48 -11.52
C LEU A 386 6.05 27.49 -12.68
N LEU A 387 5.64 26.26 -12.39
CA LEU A 387 5.40 25.25 -13.42
C LEU A 387 4.15 25.56 -14.25
N LEU A 388 3.07 26.04 -13.63
CA LEU A 388 1.88 26.49 -14.36
C LEU A 388 2.22 27.58 -15.39
N ASP A 389 3.01 28.58 -14.99
CA ASP A 389 3.41 29.66 -15.89
C ASP A 389 4.31 29.17 -17.04
N LEU A 390 5.09 28.12 -16.81
CA LEU A 390 5.93 27.47 -17.83
C LEU A 390 5.12 26.56 -18.76
N VAL A 391 4.09 25.87 -18.25
CA VAL A 391 3.22 24.96 -19.00
C VAL A 391 2.24 25.70 -19.90
N ARG A 392 1.64 26.80 -19.42
CA ARG A 392 0.55 27.52 -20.11
C ARG A 392 0.83 27.87 -21.59
N PRO A 393 2.03 28.36 -21.97
CA PRO A 393 2.33 28.65 -23.38
C PRO A 393 2.35 27.40 -24.27
N HIS A 394 2.77 26.27 -23.74
CA HIS A 394 2.83 24.99 -24.47
C HIS A 394 1.44 24.36 -24.60
N LEU A 395 0.59 24.54 -23.58
CA LEU A 395 -0.80 24.08 -23.62
C LEU A 395 -1.61 24.82 -24.69
N ALA A 396 -1.53 26.16 -24.72
CA ALA A 396 -2.21 26.98 -25.73
C ALA A 396 -1.73 26.68 -27.16
N ALA A 397 -0.44 26.38 -27.34
CA ALA A 397 0.08 25.95 -28.64
C ALA A 397 -0.41 24.55 -29.04
N ALA A 398 -0.66 23.68 -28.06
CA ALA A 398 -1.12 22.32 -28.28
C ALA A 398 -2.60 22.21 -28.63
N ASP A 399 -3.42 23.09 -28.07
CA ASP A 399 -4.87 23.10 -28.33
C ASP A 399 -5.24 23.74 -29.69
N GLY A 400 -4.25 24.32 -30.39
CA GLY A 400 -4.42 25.00 -31.68
C GLY A 400 -5.08 26.39 -31.53
N PRO A 401 -5.15 27.18 -32.63
CA PRO A 401 -5.90 28.43 -32.65
C PRO A 401 -7.42 28.24 -32.57
#